data_AF-A0A1V5Z4P1-F1
#
_entry.id   AF-A0A1V5Z4P1-F1
#
_cell.length_a   1.000
_cell.length_b   1.000
_cell.length_c   1.000
_cell.angle_alpha   90.00
_cell.angle_beta   90.00
_cell.angle_gamma   90.00
#
_symmetry.space_group_name_H-M   'P 1'
#
loop_
_entity.id
_entity.type
_entity.pdbx_description
1 polymer ?
#
loop_
_entity_poly.entity_id
_entity_poly.type
_entity_poly.pdbx_seq_one_letter_code
_entity_poly.pdbx_strand_id
1 'polypeptide(L)' 'MEKCPRCGSENVARYLFGLPNWNPELMDKVTRKEVKLGGCCMSMNDPRYHCNACQLDFGFPHGKDGGEKQDH' A
#
# COMPACT_ATOMS: atom_id res chain seq x y z
N MET A 1 13.28 -5.78 -3.92
CA MET A 1 12.34 -5.06 -3.04
C MET A 1 12.22 -3.63 -3.52
N GLU A 2 11.01 -3.08 -3.60
CA GLU A 2 10.85 -1.62 -3.75
C GLU A 2 11.10 -0.96 -2.40
N LYS A 3 12.01 0.02 -2.38
CA LYS A 3 12.35 0.79 -1.17
C LYS A 3 11.52 2.05 -1.13
N CYS A 4 11.16 2.49 0.07
CA CYS A 4 10.44 3.75 0.21
C CYS A 4 11.29 4.92 -0.33
N PRO A 5 10.80 5.71 -1.31
CA PRO A 5 11.57 6.82 -1.88
C PRO A 5 11.79 7.98 -0.88
N ARG A 6 10.99 8.04 0.21
CA ARG A 6 11.08 9.11 1.21
C ARG A 6 12.05 8.81 2.35
N CYS A 7 12.10 7.57 2.83
CA CYS A 7 12.94 7.20 3.98
C CYS A 7 13.95 6.08 3.71
N GLY A 8 13.93 5.46 2.52
CA GLY A 8 14.84 4.37 2.15
C GLY A 8 14.54 3.02 2.81
N SER A 9 13.48 2.91 3.62
CA SER A 9 13.14 1.67 4.31
C SER A 9 12.71 0.56 3.35
N GLU A 10 13.11 -0.67 3.67
CA GLU A 10 12.66 -1.90 3.00
C GLU A 10 11.36 -2.46 3.58
N ASN A 11 10.88 -1.88 4.70
CA ASN A 11 9.63 -2.28 5.33
C ASN A 11 8.43 -1.64 4.60
N VAL A 12 8.15 -2.16 3.41
CA VAL A 12 7.10 -1.69 2.51
C VAL A 12 6.06 -2.80 2.31
N ALA A 13 4.79 -2.48 2.58
CA ALA A 13 3.66 -3.34 2.31
C ALA A 13 3.11 -3.08 0.90
N ARG A 14 2.60 -4.12 0.24
CA ARG A 14 1.84 -3.99 -1.02
C ARG A 14 0.36 -3.84 -0.74
N TYR A 15 -0.29 -2.92 -1.44
CA TYR A 15 -1.75 -2.85 -1.37
C TYR A 15 -2.39 -4.00 -2.14
N LEU A 16 -3.38 -4.62 -1.50
CA LEU A 16 -4.28 -5.58 -2.12
C LEU A 16 -5.70 -5.03 -1.99
N PHE A 17 -6.25 -4.61 -3.12
CA PHE A 17 -7.62 -4.09 -3.23
C PHE A 17 -8.54 -5.13 -3.86
N GLY A 18 -9.84 -4.93 -3.72
CA GLY A 18 -10.84 -5.89 -4.17
C GLY A 18 -11.18 -6.91 -3.10
N LEU A 19 -11.81 -8.00 -3.50
CA LEU A 19 -12.11 -9.12 -2.61
C LEU A 19 -10.91 -10.08 -2.58
N PRO A 20 -10.09 -10.07 -1.52
CA PRO A 20 -9.03 -11.06 -1.40
C PRO A 20 -9.62 -12.45 -1.22
N ASN A 21 -8.93 -13.45 -1.75
CA ASN A 21 -9.16 -14.81 -1.33
C ASN A 21 -8.57 -14.99 0.08
N TRP A 22 -9.43 -15.03 1.09
CA TRP A 22 -9.03 -15.18 2.48
C TRP A 22 -8.44 -16.57 2.73
N ASN A 23 -7.12 -16.66 2.64
CA ASN A 23 -6.37 -17.86 2.94
C ASN A 23 -5.34 -17.60 4.07
N PRO A 24 -4.87 -18.66 4.77
CA PRO A 24 -3.94 -18.50 5.88
C PRO A 24 -2.63 -17.81 5.49
N GLU A 25 -2.18 -18.01 4.25
CA GLU A 25 -0.96 -17.39 3.73
C GLU A 25 -1.10 -15.86 3.61
N LEU A 26 -2.24 -15.39 3.11
CA LEU A 26 -2.55 -13.97 3.03
C LEU A 26 -2.64 -13.36 4.44
N MET A 27 -3.27 -14.07 5.38
CA MET A 27 -3.37 -13.63 6.77
C MET A 27 -1.98 -13.49 7.42
N ASP A 28 -1.07 -14.44 7.19
CA ASP A 28 0.31 -14.36 7.65
C ASP A 28 1.05 -13.17 7.02
N LYS A 29 0.90 -12.96 5.70
CA LYS A 29 1.49 -11.80 4.98
C LYS A 29 0.96 -10.45 5.49
N VAL A 30 -0.33 -10.36 5.82
CA VAL A 30 -0.93 -9.17 6.44
C VAL A 30 -0.35 -8.97 7.85
N THR A 31 -0.22 -10.04 8.62
CA THR A 31 0.37 -10.00 9.98
C THR A 31 1.83 -9.54 9.95
N ARG A 32 2.60 -9.99 8.97
CA ARG A 32 3.99 -9.59 8.71
C ARG A 32 4.13 -8.17 8.14
N LYS A 33 3.00 -7.49 7.87
CA LYS A 33 2.95 -6.18 7.20
C LYS A 33 3.58 -6.17 5.81
N GLU A 34 3.60 -7.31 5.13
CA GLU A 34 4.00 -7.42 3.72
C GLU A 34 2.86 -7.03 2.78
N VAL A 35 1.61 -7.21 3.22
CA VAL A 35 0.40 -6.85 2.48
C VAL A 35 -0.50 -5.97 3.33
N LYS A 36 -1.01 -4.89 2.73
CA LYS A 36 -2.02 -4.01 3.31
C LYS A 36 -3.32 -4.15 2.51
N LEU A 37 -4.39 -4.51 3.18
CA LEU A 37 -5.70 -4.61 2.54
C LEU A 37 -6.23 -3.20 2.30
N GLY A 38 -6.55 -2.92 1.04
CA GLY A 38 -7.19 -1.69 0.62
C GLY A 38 -8.72 -1.80 0.65
N GLY A 39 -9.38 -0.83 0.03
CA GLY A 39 -10.82 -0.86 -0.16
C GLY A 39 -11.29 -1.93 -1.15
N CYS A 40 -12.61 -2.11 -1.18
CA CYS A 40 -13.31 -2.98 -2.14
C CYS A 40 -13.10 -2.55 -3.61
N CYS A 41 -13.00 -1.25 -3.86
CA CYS A 41 -12.86 -0.71 -5.20
C CYS A 41 -11.43 -0.26 -5.47
N MET A 42 -10.83 -0.77 -6.57
CA MET A 42 -9.64 -0.19 -7.16
C MET A 42 -10.03 0.98 -8.05
N SER A 43 -9.48 2.15 -7.73
CA SER A 43 -9.52 3.37 -8.51
C SER A 43 -8.15 3.57 -9.19
N MET A 44 -8.13 4.39 -10.24
CA MET A 44 -6.88 4.72 -10.95
C MET A 44 -5.93 5.63 -10.16
N ASN A 45 -6.35 6.10 -8.99
CA ASN A 45 -5.57 6.99 -8.12
C ASN A 45 -5.20 6.32 -6.78
N ASP A 46 -5.25 4.99 -6.71
CA ASP A 46 -4.88 4.26 -5.51
C ASP A 46 -3.38 3.97 -5.44
N PRO A 47 -2.78 4.02 -4.24
CA PRO A 47 -1.38 3.69 -4.05
C PRO A 47 -1.14 2.18 -4.20
N ARG A 48 -0.01 1.80 -4.80
CA ARG A 48 0.37 0.38 -4.92
C ARG A 48 1.14 -0.12 -3.70
N TYR A 49 1.79 0.79 -2.98
CA TYR A 49 2.68 0.48 -1.86
C TYR A 49 2.46 1.41 -0.68
N HIS A 50 2.64 0.87 0.53
CA HIS A 50 2.59 1.59 1.80
C HIS A 50 3.88 1.35 2.57
N CYS A 51 4.60 2.41 2.94
CA CYS A 51 5.77 2.27 3.80
C CYS A 51 5.34 2.15 5.26
N ASN A 52 5.61 1.01 5.90
CA ASN A 52 5.29 0.82 7.31
C ASN A 52 6.15 1.72 8.24
N ALA A 53 7.34 2.15 7.78
CA ALA A 53 8.25 2.96 8.58
C ALA A 53 7.88 4.45 8.62
N CYS A 54 7.58 5.06 7.46
CA CYS A 54 7.26 6.49 7.38
C CYS A 54 5.79 6.79 7.01
N GLN A 55 4.97 5.74 6.88
CA GLN A 55 3.54 5.80 6.55
C GLN A 55 3.27 6.49 5.20
N LEU A 56 4.25 6.52 4.30
CA LEU A 56 4.07 7.07 2.95
C LEU A 56 3.43 6.04 2.02
N ASP A 57 2.38 6.46 1.34
CA ASP A 57 1.77 5.77 0.22
C ASP A 57 2.41 6.21 -1.10
N PHE A 58 2.75 5.26 -1.98
CA PHE A 58 3.44 5.54 -3.24
C PHE A 58 3.17 4.51 -4.34
N GLY A 59 3.67 4.79 -5.56
CA GLY A 59 3.53 3.93 -6.72
C GLY A 59 2.17 4.05 -7.42
N PHE A 60 1.57 5.23 -7.44
CA PHE A 60 0.28 5.48 -8.08
C PHE A 60 0.35 5.20 -9.60
N PRO A 61 -0.59 4.43 -10.18
CA PRO A 61 -0.53 4.02 -11.59
C PRO A 61 -0.70 5.19 -12.58
N HIS A 62 -1.25 6.32 -12.14
CA HIS A 62 -1.38 7.55 -12.94
C HIS A 62 -0.70 8.76 -12.28
N GLY A 63 0.55 8.60 -11.85
CA GLY A 63 1.52 9.70 -11.74
C GLY A 63 1.04 10.97 -11.02
N LYS A 64 0.38 10.85 -9.87
CA LYS A 64 0.24 11.97 -8.94
C LYS A 64 1.22 11.78 -7.79
N ASP A 65 2.49 12.00 -8.09
CA ASP A 65 3.49 12.35 -7.08
C ASP A 65 3.17 13.77 -6.60
N GLY A 66 2.16 13.90 -5.74
CA GLY A 66 1.69 15.20 -5.27
C GLY A 66 0.54 15.00 -4.30
N GLY A 67 0.86 15.10 -3.00
CA GLY A 67 -0.08 14.86 -1.92
C GLY A 67 -1.24 15.84 -1.88
N GLU A 68 -2.36 15.39 -1.31
CA GLU A 68 -3.34 16.31 -0.76
C GLU A 68 -4.10 15.62 0.39
N LYS A 69 -4.37 16.43 1.41
CA LYS A 69 -4.98 16.11 2.69
C LYS A 69 -6.44 15.67 2.46
N GLN A 70 -6.87 14.60 3.11
CA GLN A 70 -8.30 14.35 3.31
C GLN A 70 -8.65 14.82 4.73
N ASP A 71 -9.02 16.09 4.82
CA ASP A 71 -9.84 16.64 5.91
C ASP A 71 -11.29 16.55 5.41
N HIS A 72 -12.17 15.94 6.19
CA HIS A 72 -13.61 15.88 5.93
C HIS A 72 -14.32 16.86 6.86
#